data_AF-A0A974X3A8-F1
#
_entry.id   AF-A0A974X3A8-F1
#
_cell.length_a   1.000
_cell.length_b   1.000
_cell.length_c   1.000
_cell.angle_alpha   90.00
_cell.angle_beta   90.00
_cell.angle_gamma   90.00
#
_symmetry.space_group_name_H-M   'P 1'
#
loop_
_entity.id
_entity.type
_entity.pdbx_description
1 polymer ?
#
loop_
_entity_poly.entity_id
_entity_poly.type
_entity_poly.pdbx_seq_one_letter_code
_entity_poly.pdbx_strand_id
1 'polypeptide(L)'
;MKKLFIAIAAIGLSVSAFANGKSSSENWSALQAGFWFGYPKSTRYSDVCGLKLGIPICSGHGTVNGIETAILCAATDNVNGIQFTWFGVSSTNDIAGVQLAFVNIVKDISHGLQLGAVNFSQNRGWQFGLVNASNNSQFQLGILNFNRDGWLPFMIFVNFGKNTFDD
;
A
#
# COMPACT_ATOMS: atom_id res chain seq x y z
N MET A 1 7.47 16.95 19.65
CA MET A 1 7.11 17.47 18.30
C MET A 1 8.26 17.43 17.29
N LYS A 2 9.51 17.83 17.63
CA LYS A 2 10.65 17.76 16.70
C LYS A 2 11.01 16.34 16.19
N LYS A 3 10.88 15.32 17.04
CA LYS A 3 11.15 13.91 16.67
C LYS A 3 10.15 13.34 15.65
N LEU A 4 8.91 13.85 15.64
CA LEU A 4 7.88 13.44 14.69
C LEU A 4 8.14 13.99 13.28
N PHE A 5 8.64 15.23 13.19
CA PHE A 5 9.06 15.83 11.92
C PHE A 5 10.23 15.11 11.27
N ILE A 6 11.19 14.61 12.06
CA ILE A 6 12.33 13.84 11.53
C ILE A 6 11.88 12.48 10.99
N ALA A 7 10.91 11.81 11.62
CA ALA A 7 10.36 10.55 11.14
C ALA A 7 9.57 10.73 9.82
N ILE A 8 8.75 11.79 9.72
CA ILE A 8 8.02 12.11 8.48
C ILE A 8 8.99 12.50 7.36
N ALA A 9 10.04 13.26 7.67
CA ALA A 9 11.08 13.61 6.72
C ALA A 9 11.90 12.39 6.26
N ALA A 10 12.17 11.44 7.16
CA ALA A 10 12.87 10.19 6.81
C ALA A 10 12.02 9.29 5.90
N ILE A 11 10.69 9.26 6.08
CA ILE A 11 9.76 8.60 5.15
C ILE A 11 9.71 9.36 3.81
N GLY A 12 9.75 10.69 3.82
CA GLY A 12 9.84 11.50 2.58
C GLY A 12 11.14 11.29 1.81
N LEU A 13 12.27 11.11 2.52
CA LEU A 13 13.60 10.85 1.97
C LEU A 13 13.75 9.42 1.42
N SER A 14 13.07 8.42 1.99
CA SER A 14 13.04 7.07 1.41
C SER A 14 12.17 6.98 0.15
N VAL A 15 11.09 7.77 0.05
CA VAL A 15 10.30 7.91 -1.19
C VAL A 15 11.13 8.53 -2.32
N SER A 16 12.08 9.43 -2.02
CA SER A 16 12.98 10.01 -3.04
C SER A 16 14.05 9.02 -3.52
N ALA A 17 14.44 8.06 -2.67
CA ALA A 17 15.40 7.01 -3.02
C ALA A 17 14.79 5.86 -3.85
N PHE A 18 13.48 5.65 -3.77
CA PHE A 18 12.74 4.68 -4.62
C PHE A 18 12.47 5.18 -6.04
N ALA A 19 12.72 6.46 -6.33
CA ALA A 19 12.49 7.06 -7.65
C ALA A 19 13.58 6.72 -8.69
N ASN A 20 14.59 5.92 -8.33
CA ASN A 20 15.71 5.62 -9.23
C ASN A 20 15.56 4.23 -9.86
N GLY A 21 14.79 4.14 -10.95
CA GLY A 21 14.77 2.94 -11.78
C GLY A 21 13.56 2.81 -12.72
N LYS A 22 13.56 3.57 -13.82
CA LYS A 22 13.47 3.04 -15.20
C LYS A 22 13.27 4.19 -16.21
N SER A 23 14.15 4.18 -17.21
CA SER A 23 14.14 5.02 -18.41
C SER A 23 13.44 4.27 -19.53
N SER A 24 12.32 4.81 -20.02
CA SER A 24 11.78 4.57 -21.37
C SER A 24 10.59 5.52 -21.59
N SER A 25 10.77 6.52 -22.47
CA SER A 25 9.76 7.32 -23.17
C SER A 25 8.26 7.18 -22.77
N GLU A 26 7.88 7.59 -21.56
CA GLU A 26 6.47 7.57 -21.12
C GLU A 26 6.13 8.91 -20.48
N ASN A 27 4.98 9.49 -20.85
CA ASN A 27 4.50 10.74 -20.27
C ASN A 27 3.87 10.45 -18.90
N TRP A 28 4.70 10.35 -17.87
CA TRP A 28 4.25 10.21 -16.49
C TRP A 28 3.58 11.51 -16.06
N SER A 29 2.35 11.41 -15.55
CA SER A 29 1.63 12.58 -15.06
C SER A 29 2.13 12.93 -13.65
N ALA A 30 2.51 14.18 -13.40
CA ALA A 30 2.92 14.60 -12.06
C ALA A 30 1.73 14.67 -11.08
N LEU A 31 0.55 15.02 -11.60
CA LEU A 31 -0.68 15.15 -10.82
C LEU A 31 -1.85 14.56 -11.61
N GLN A 32 -2.68 13.78 -10.93
CA GLN A 32 -3.86 13.17 -11.52
C GLN A 32 -5.02 13.18 -10.52
N ALA A 33 -6.24 13.41 -11.03
CA ALA A 33 -7.45 13.33 -10.24
C ALA A 33 -8.43 12.33 -10.85
N GLY A 34 -8.99 11.46 -10.01
CA GLY A 34 -10.09 10.56 -10.31
C GLY A 34 -11.32 10.92 -9.48
N PHE A 35 -12.51 10.64 -10.00
CA PHE A 35 -13.74 10.72 -9.22
C PHE A 35 -14.58 9.44 -9.27
N TRP A 36 -14.19 8.47 -10.12
CA TRP A 36 -14.82 7.17 -10.20
C TRP A 36 -13.84 6.12 -10.73
N PHE A 37 -14.28 4.87 -10.77
CA PHE A 37 -13.49 3.76 -11.28
C PHE A 37 -13.10 3.95 -12.76
N GLY A 38 -11.83 4.27 -12.98
CA GLY A 38 -11.27 4.56 -14.30
C GLY A 38 -11.86 5.80 -14.97
N TYR A 39 -12.39 6.75 -14.19
CA TYR A 39 -12.83 8.06 -14.68
C TYR A 39 -12.14 9.22 -13.94
N PRO A 40 -11.67 10.24 -14.68
CA PRO A 40 -11.69 10.37 -16.14
C PRO A 40 -10.85 9.29 -16.84
N LYS A 41 -11.12 9.00 -18.13
CA LYS A 41 -10.46 7.90 -18.86
C LYS A 41 -8.92 8.03 -18.88
N SER A 42 -8.41 9.24 -18.69
CA SER A 42 -6.98 9.52 -18.52
C SER A 42 -6.37 8.84 -17.29
N THR A 43 -7.15 8.41 -16.29
CA THR A 43 -6.63 7.68 -15.12
C THR A 43 -6.62 6.18 -15.30
N ARG A 44 -7.26 5.66 -16.36
CA ARG A 44 -7.49 4.22 -16.53
C ARG A 44 -6.24 3.47 -16.99
N TYR A 45 -5.43 4.07 -17.84
CA TYR A 45 -4.17 3.50 -18.35
C TYR A 45 -3.11 4.59 -18.32
N SER A 46 -2.56 4.84 -17.13
CA SER A 46 -1.65 5.96 -16.93
C SER A 46 -0.75 5.74 -15.72
N ASP A 47 0.50 6.13 -15.87
CA ASP A 47 1.46 6.19 -14.78
C ASP A 47 1.55 7.61 -14.21
N VAL A 48 1.69 7.67 -12.88
CA VAL A 48 1.75 8.92 -12.12
C VAL A 48 3.06 8.96 -11.34
N CYS A 49 3.88 9.98 -11.57
CA CYS A 49 5.07 10.26 -10.77
C CYS A 49 4.80 11.50 -9.91
N GLY A 50 4.14 11.32 -8.78
CA GLY A 50 3.70 12.42 -7.93
C GLY A 50 2.43 12.11 -7.16
N LEU A 51 1.36 12.89 -7.38
CA LEU A 51 0.11 12.81 -6.60
C LEU A 51 -1.08 12.34 -7.44
N LYS A 52 -1.73 11.26 -7.01
CA LYS A 52 -3.02 10.79 -7.52
C LYS A 52 -4.11 10.98 -6.47
N LEU A 53 -5.11 11.81 -6.77
CA LEU A 53 -6.20 12.18 -5.85
C LEU A 53 -7.53 11.57 -6.30
N GLY A 54 -8.28 10.96 -5.39
CA GLY A 54 -9.62 10.41 -5.62
C GLY A 54 -10.70 11.16 -4.85
N ILE A 55 -11.57 11.88 -5.55
CA ILE A 55 -12.75 12.56 -4.97
C ILE A 55 -14.02 12.03 -5.65
N PRO A 56 -14.73 11.04 -5.06
CA PRO A 56 -14.36 10.27 -3.88
C PRO A 56 -13.45 9.06 -4.15
N ILE A 57 -13.32 8.65 -5.41
CA ILE A 57 -12.66 7.39 -5.82
C ILE A 57 -11.63 7.67 -6.90
N CYS A 58 -10.47 7.01 -6.85
CA CYS A 58 -9.55 6.89 -7.96
C CYS A 58 -9.21 5.42 -8.24
N SER A 59 -9.02 5.09 -9.51
CA SER A 59 -8.60 3.76 -9.96
C SER A 59 -7.88 3.85 -11.30
N GLY A 60 -7.01 2.89 -11.58
CA GLY A 60 -6.30 2.82 -12.85
C GLY A 60 -5.44 1.56 -12.99
N HIS A 61 -5.27 1.14 -14.24
CA HIS A 61 -4.27 0.15 -14.61
C HIS A 61 -2.98 0.90 -14.94
N GLY A 62 -2.02 0.83 -14.03
CA GLY A 62 -0.79 1.60 -14.12
C GLY A 62 -0.11 1.68 -12.76
N THR A 63 0.90 2.54 -12.68
CA THR A 63 1.77 2.67 -11.52
C THR A 63 1.69 4.09 -10.94
N VAL A 64 1.54 4.18 -9.62
CA VAL A 64 1.76 5.45 -8.90
C VAL A 64 3.11 5.37 -8.19
N ASN A 65 4.08 6.14 -8.66
CA ASN A 65 5.31 6.42 -7.94
C ASN A 65 5.10 7.73 -7.16
N GLY A 66 4.79 7.65 -5.88
CA GLY A 66 4.51 8.82 -5.04
C GLY A 66 3.38 8.60 -4.05
N ILE A 67 2.36 9.46 -4.09
CA ILE A 67 1.24 9.46 -3.15
C ILE A 67 -0.06 9.21 -3.93
N GLU A 68 -0.79 8.17 -3.54
CA GLU A 68 -2.19 7.98 -3.96
C GLU A 68 -3.09 8.17 -2.74
N THR A 69 -4.09 9.06 -2.87
CA THR A 69 -5.04 9.33 -1.81
C THR A 69 -6.46 9.45 -2.33
N ALA A 70 -7.43 8.92 -1.59
CA ALA A 70 -8.84 9.04 -1.94
C ALA A 70 -9.73 9.18 -0.70
N ILE A 71 -10.94 9.73 -0.87
CA ILE A 71 -11.91 9.81 0.23
C ILE A 71 -12.40 8.41 0.59
N LEU A 72 -12.85 7.64 -0.41
CA LEU A 72 -13.51 6.34 -0.21
C LEU A 72 -12.73 5.16 -0.79
N CYS A 73 -12.13 5.29 -1.98
CA CYS A 73 -11.45 4.15 -2.58
C CYS A 73 -10.27 4.59 -3.47
N ALA A 74 -9.12 3.98 -3.20
CA ALA A 74 -7.92 4.04 -4.04
C ALA A 74 -7.67 2.65 -4.62
N ALA A 75 -7.75 2.52 -5.94
CA ALA A 75 -7.72 1.24 -6.64
C ALA A 75 -6.81 1.26 -7.87
N THR A 76 -5.54 1.62 -7.70
CA THR A 76 -4.51 1.53 -8.74
C THR A 76 -3.74 0.20 -8.65
N ASP A 77 -3.34 -0.37 -9.78
CA ASP A 77 -2.71 -1.68 -9.85
C ASP A 77 -1.38 -1.78 -9.10
N ASN A 78 -0.51 -0.78 -9.23
CA ASN A 78 0.80 -0.78 -8.60
C ASN A 78 1.05 0.56 -7.91
N VAL A 79 1.52 0.53 -6.65
CA VAL A 79 1.89 1.75 -5.93
C VAL A 79 3.28 1.60 -5.31
N ASN A 80 4.18 2.49 -5.71
CA ASN A 80 5.49 2.66 -5.08
C ASN A 80 5.50 3.98 -4.30
N GLY A 81 5.25 3.91 -3.00
CA GLY A 81 5.17 5.08 -2.12
C GLY A 81 4.08 4.96 -1.06
N ILE A 82 3.21 5.97 -0.94
CA ILE A 82 2.16 6.02 0.09
C ILE A 82 0.79 5.93 -0.58
N GLN A 83 0.00 4.94 -0.19
CA GLN A 83 -1.40 4.81 -0.60
C GLN A 83 -2.29 4.97 0.64
N PHE A 84 -3.23 5.91 0.64
CA PHE A 84 -4.14 6.04 1.77
C PHE A 84 -5.57 6.43 1.40
N THR A 85 -6.52 6.05 2.24
CA THR A 85 -7.90 6.53 2.14
C THR A 85 -8.38 7.12 3.46
N TRP A 86 -9.18 8.16 3.39
CA TRP A 86 -9.69 8.84 4.59
C TRP A 86 -10.76 8.01 5.29
N PHE A 87 -11.70 7.46 4.53
CA PHE A 87 -12.86 6.75 5.05
C PHE A 87 -13.23 5.52 4.20
N GLY A 88 -12.26 4.74 3.75
CA GLY A 88 -12.62 3.54 3.00
C GLY A 88 -11.51 2.53 2.74
N VAL A 89 -11.41 2.12 1.47
CA VAL A 89 -10.72 0.90 1.06
C VAL A 89 -9.58 1.22 0.09
N SER A 90 -8.42 0.66 0.37
CA SER A 90 -7.27 0.69 -0.53
C SER A 90 -7.10 -0.70 -1.16
N SER A 91 -7.07 -0.77 -2.48
CA SER A 91 -6.88 -2.01 -3.23
C SER A 91 -5.81 -1.84 -4.30
N THR A 92 -4.82 -2.73 -4.29
CA THR A 92 -3.72 -2.73 -5.27
C THR A 92 -3.34 -4.17 -5.59
N ASN A 93 -2.67 -4.41 -6.70
CA ASN A 93 -2.09 -5.71 -6.97
C ASN A 93 -0.75 -5.80 -6.23
N ASP A 94 0.13 -4.83 -6.45
CA ASP A 94 1.41 -4.72 -5.76
C ASP A 94 1.57 -3.37 -5.06
N ILE A 95 2.24 -3.39 -3.91
CA ILE A 95 2.64 -2.16 -3.21
C ILE A 95 4.07 -2.26 -2.70
N ALA A 96 4.88 -1.24 -2.97
CA ALA A 96 6.16 -1.01 -2.32
C ALA A 96 6.10 0.30 -1.52
N GLY A 97 5.86 0.20 -0.20
CA GLY A 97 5.74 1.36 0.67
C GLY A 97 4.69 1.22 1.76
N VAL A 98 3.84 2.23 1.95
CA VAL A 98 2.89 2.29 3.08
C VAL A 98 1.45 2.37 2.58
N GLN A 99 0.59 1.49 3.09
CA GLN A 99 -0.86 1.47 2.86
C GLN A 99 -1.61 1.84 4.15
N LEU A 100 -2.47 2.86 4.08
CA LEU A 100 -3.27 3.35 5.22
C LEU A 100 -4.76 3.45 4.85
N ALA A 101 -5.60 2.54 5.32
CA ALA A 101 -7.03 2.57 5.05
C ALA A 101 -7.80 1.83 6.15
N PHE A 102 -9.14 1.89 6.16
CA PHE A 102 -9.89 0.98 7.03
C PHE A 102 -9.72 -0.47 6.58
N VAL A 103 -9.73 -0.69 5.27
CA VAL A 103 -9.48 -1.99 4.66
C VAL A 103 -8.38 -1.84 3.63
N ASN A 104 -7.30 -2.58 3.82
CA ASN A 104 -6.16 -2.67 2.91
C ASN A 104 -6.19 -4.03 2.20
N ILE A 105 -6.07 -4.01 0.88
CA ILE A 105 -6.09 -5.22 0.04
C ILE A 105 -4.92 -5.14 -0.95
N VAL A 106 -4.01 -6.10 -0.87
CA VAL A 106 -2.90 -6.28 -1.81
C VAL A 106 -3.04 -7.66 -2.46
N LYS A 107 -3.27 -7.73 -3.76
CA LYS A 107 -3.60 -9.00 -4.41
C LYS A 107 -2.40 -9.91 -4.65
N ASP A 108 -1.18 -9.38 -4.73
CA ASP A 108 0.00 -10.15 -5.12
C ASP A 108 1.14 -9.98 -4.11
N ILE A 109 1.84 -8.85 -4.13
CA ILE A 109 3.02 -8.64 -3.28
C ILE A 109 2.93 -7.32 -2.49
N SER A 110 3.07 -7.44 -1.17
CA SER A 110 3.19 -6.30 -0.26
C SER A 110 4.64 -6.13 0.22
N HIS A 111 5.36 -5.21 -0.40
CA HIS A 111 6.68 -4.76 0.00
C HIS A 111 6.59 -3.53 0.90
N GLY A 112 6.03 -3.69 2.10
CA GLY A 112 6.07 -2.64 3.10
C GLY A 112 5.04 -2.79 4.21
N LEU A 113 4.42 -1.68 4.59
CA LEU A 113 3.60 -1.55 5.80
C LEU A 113 2.12 -1.36 5.44
N GLN A 114 1.24 -2.18 6.00
CA GLN A 114 -0.21 -2.00 5.92
C GLN A 114 -0.76 -1.66 7.31
N LEU A 115 -1.38 -0.48 7.45
CA LEU A 115 -2.04 -0.04 8.69
C LEU A 115 -3.54 0.15 8.41
N GLY A 116 -4.39 -0.58 9.12
CA GLY A 116 -5.83 -0.51 8.92
C GLY A 116 -6.62 -1.32 9.93
N ALA A 117 -7.95 -1.28 9.84
CA ALA A 117 -8.78 -2.18 10.66
C ALA A 117 -8.66 -3.63 10.16
N VAL A 118 -8.66 -3.80 8.83
CA VAL A 118 -8.49 -5.08 8.16
C VAL A 118 -7.38 -4.96 7.12
N ASN A 119 -6.43 -5.88 7.15
CA ASN A 119 -5.35 -5.96 6.17
C ASN A 119 -5.34 -7.34 5.51
N PHE A 120 -5.27 -7.36 4.17
CA PHE A 120 -5.16 -8.57 3.37
C PHE A 120 -4.02 -8.45 2.36
N SER A 121 -3.13 -9.45 2.33
CA SER A 121 -2.14 -9.58 1.25
C SER A 121 -1.85 -11.04 0.93
N GLN A 122 -1.53 -11.39 -0.31
CA GLN A 122 -1.05 -12.77 -0.54
C GLN A 122 0.34 -12.96 0.05
N ASN A 123 1.29 -12.08 -0.28
CA ASN A 123 2.70 -12.30 0.05
C ASN A 123 3.36 -11.06 0.67
N ARG A 124 4.25 -11.32 1.63
CA ARG A 124 5.14 -10.36 2.30
C ARG A 124 4.38 -9.24 3.01
N GLY A 125 5.17 -8.36 3.65
CA GLY A 125 4.66 -7.15 4.27
C GLY A 125 4.50 -7.27 5.77
N TRP A 126 4.31 -6.10 6.38
CA TRP A 126 4.09 -5.92 7.80
C TRP A 126 2.68 -5.38 7.97
N GLN A 127 1.83 -6.11 8.70
CA GLN A 127 0.42 -5.76 8.82
C GLN A 127 0.09 -5.37 10.27
N PHE A 128 -0.56 -4.23 10.46
CA PHE A 128 -1.04 -3.78 11.76
C PHE A 128 -2.52 -3.43 11.66
N GLY A 129 -3.34 -4.11 12.45
CA GLY A 129 -4.78 -3.91 12.41
C GLY A 129 -5.55 -4.72 13.41
N LEU A 130 -6.88 -4.72 13.31
CA LEU A 130 -7.71 -5.60 14.14
C LEU A 130 -7.67 -7.03 13.59
N VAL A 131 -7.76 -7.16 12.27
CA VAL A 131 -7.69 -8.43 11.55
C VAL A 131 -6.64 -8.34 10.46
N ASN A 132 -5.70 -9.26 10.47
CA ASN A 132 -4.64 -9.37 9.48
C ASN A 132 -4.70 -10.75 8.84
N ALA A 133 -4.69 -10.81 7.51
CA ALA A 133 -4.71 -12.05 6.76
C ALA A 133 -3.67 -12.03 5.66
N SER A 134 -2.86 -13.08 5.61
CA SER A 134 -1.86 -13.26 4.57
C SER A 134 -1.52 -14.73 4.35
N ASN A 135 -1.01 -15.08 3.17
CA ASN A 135 -0.40 -16.41 3.01
C ASN A 135 1.01 -16.41 3.59
N ASN A 136 1.83 -15.40 3.28
CA ASN A 136 3.22 -15.36 3.75
C ASN A 136 3.66 -13.96 4.20
N SER A 137 3.08 -13.46 5.29
CA SER A 137 3.46 -12.17 5.89
C SER A 137 4.73 -12.31 6.74
N GLN A 138 5.53 -11.25 6.83
CA GLN A 138 6.74 -11.24 7.67
C GLN A 138 6.39 -10.97 9.14
N PHE A 139 5.41 -10.10 9.38
CA PHE A 139 4.98 -9.73 10.72
C PHE A 139 3.53 -9.24 10.70
N GLN A 140 2.76 -9.65 11.70
CA GLN A 140 1.38 -9.20 11.89
C GLN A 140 1.17 -8.83 13.35
N LEU A 141 0.58 -7.65 13.59
CA LEU A 141 0.11 -7.22 14.89
C LEU A 141 -1.39 -6.92 14.80
N GLY A 142 -2.20 -7.66 15.56
CA GLY A 142 -3.63 -7.45 15.58
C GLY A 142 -4.39 -8.42 16.46
N ILE A 143 -5.68 -8.17 16.68
CA ILE A 143 -6.50 -9.06 17.50
C ILE A 143 -6.51 -10.47 16.91
N LEU A 144 -6.72 -10.57 15.59
CA LEU A 144 -6.69 -11.83 14.86
C LEU A 144 -5.67 -11.73 13.72
N ASN A 145 -4.73 -12.68 13.68
CA ASN A 145 -3.69 -12.74 12.66
C ASN A 145 -3.70 -14.12 12.01
N PHE A 146 -3.88 -14.15 10.70
CA PHE A 146 -3.84 -15.35 9.87
C PHE A 146 -2.64 -15.25 8.93
N ASN A 147 -1.72 -16.21 9.04
CA ASN A 147 -0.53 -16.29 8.20
C ASN A 147 -0.33 -17.72 7.74
N ARG A 148 -0.94 -18.11 6.62
CA ARG A 148 -1.10 -19.53 6.22
C ARG A 148 0.22 -20.32 6.21
N ASP A 149 1.26 -19.69 5.66
CA ASP A 149 2.62 -20.22 5.51
C ASP A 149 3.58 -19.59 6.54
N GLY A 150 3.06 -18.88 7.54
CA GLY A 150 3.82 -18.30 8.65
C GLY A 150 4.34 -19.35 9.63
N TRP A 151 5.02 -18.89 10.68
CA TRP A 151 5.46 -19.79 11.77
C TRP A 151 4.27 -20.50 12.42
N LEU A 152 3.16 -19.77 12.59
CA LEU A 152 1.87 -20.31 12.99
C LEU A 152 0.76 -19.84 12.02
N PRO A 153 -0.10 -20.74 11.53
CA PRO A 153 -1.20 -20.39 10.63
C PRO A 153 -2.17 -19.34 11.18
N PHE A 154 -2.35 -19.32 12.51
CA PHE A 154 -3.25 -18.41 13.21
C PHE A 154 -2.67 -18.03 14.57
N MET A 155 -2.76 -16.75 14.94
CA MET A 155 -2.37 -16.23 16.26
C MET A 155 -3.21 -15.03 16.68
N ILE A 156 -3.31 -14.82 18.00
CA ILE A 156 -3.89 -13.64 18.63
C ILE A 156 -2.76 -12.68 19.01
N PHE A 157 -3.01 -11.37 18.87
CA PHE A 157 -2.07 -10.27 19.12
C PHE A 157 -0.89 -10.19 18.16
N VAL A 158 -0.03 -11.21 18.08
CA VAL A 158 1.21 -11.15 17.29
C VAL A 158 1.37 -12.43 16.46
N ASN A 159 1.76 -12.30 15.19
CA ASN A 159 2.18 -13.41 14.34
C ASN A 159 3.46 -13.07 13.56
N PHE A 160 4.25 -14.09 13.24
CA PHE A 160 5.53 -13.97 12.55
C PHE A 160 5.55 -14.82 11.28
N GLY A 161 6.35 -14.39 10.31
CA GLY A 161 6.66 -15.16 9.11
C GLY A 161 7.51 -16.38 9.44
N LYS A 162 7.49 -17.38 8.54
CA LYS A 162 8.26 -18.61 8.70
C LYS A 162 9.76 -18.34 8.79
N ASN A 163 10.26 -17.47 7.90
CA ASN A 163 11.69 -17.15 7.80
C ASN A 163 12.17 -16.14 8.87
N THR A 164 11.36 -15.86 9.90
CA THR A 164 11.76 -14.90 10.95
C THR A 164 12.82 -15.49 11.90
N PHE A 165 12.90 -16.82 12.01
CA PHE A 165 13.79 -17.50 12.96
C PHE A 165 14.78 -18.46 12.27
N ASP A 166 14.80 -18.47 10.94
CA ASP A 166 15.74 -19.23 10.14
C ASP A 166 16.96 -18.33 9.86
N ASP A 167 17.92 -18.28 10.80
CA ASP A 167 19.26 -17.71 10.62
C ASP A 167 20.16 -18.63 9.77
#